data_AF-A0A060CAW9-F1
#
_entry.id   AF-A0A060CAW9-F1
#
_cell.length_a   1.000
_cell.length_b   1.000
_cell.length_c   1.000
_cell.angle_alpha   90.00
_cell.angle_beta   90.00
_cell.angle_gamma   90.00
#
_symmetry.space_group_name_H-M   'P 1'
#
loop_
_entity.id
_entity.type
_entity.pdbx_description
1 polymer ?
#
loop_
_entity_poly.entity_id
_entity_poly.type
_entity_poly.pdbx_seq_one_letter_code
_entity_poly.pdbx_strand_id
1 'polypeptide(L)'
;KPRFIRGFDGIILPKRGNNTNKITNKSDELIVLVDVSIDKSDHNKFDDMRTKWHEMILGANYFDSDDSLMIDKQRSMDRTANLLWETLNKDEDKEDLWDEQSELTSSANLTRSFRNLTTLALSATNPHYGKTTSNRKIIEDIF
;
A
#
# COMPACT_ATOMS: atom_id res chain seq x y z
N LYS A 1 12.67 -26.55 12.43
CA LYS A 1 11.96 -25.30 12.79
C LYS A 1 11.68 -24.54 11.50
N PRO A 2 10.43 -24.28 11.09
CA PRO A 2 10.19 -23.58 9.84
C PRO A 2 10.63 -22.13 10.00
N ARG A 3 11.55 -21.69 9.15
CA ARG A 3 12.07 -20.31 9.13
C ARG A 3 11.07 -19.42 8.38
N PHE A 4 10.06 -19.00 9.12
CA PHE A 4 9.29 -17.76 9.00
C PHE A 4 9.09 -17.17 7.59
N ILE A 5 8.06 -17.64 6.88
CA ILE A 5 7.22 -16.74 6.08
C ILE A 5 6.21 -16.15 7.06
N ARG A 6 6.18 -14.83 7.22
CA ARG A 6 5.11 -14.17 7.98
C ARG A 6 4.05 -13.80 6.94
N GLY A 7 3.12 -14.72 6.70
CA GLY A 7 1.88 -14.41 5.99
C GLY A 7 1.02 -13.55 6.90
N PHE A 8 0.62 -12.38 6.42
CA PHE A 8 -0.32 -11.52 7.12
C PHE A 8 -1.49 -11.26 6.20
N ASP A 9 -2.65 -11.86 6.51
CA ASP A 9 -3.93 -11.59 5.86
C ASP A 9 -3.83 -11.44 4.32
N GLY A 10 -3.19 -12.39 3.63
CA GLY A 10 -3.08 -12.40 2.16
C GLY A 10 -1.77 -11.86 1.58
N ILE A 11 -0.94 -11.14 2.35
CA ILE A 11 0.38 -10.66 1.88
C ILE A 11 1.50 -11.52 2.45
N ILE A 12 2.42 -11.93 1.57
CA ILE A 12 3.64 -12.67 1.93
C ILE A 12 4.81 -11.69 2.02
N LEU A 13 5.38 -11.53 3.22
CA LEU A 13 6.67 -10.86 3.39
C LEU A 13 7.80 -11.90 3.27
N PRO A 14 8.54 -11.93 2.14
CA PRO A 14 9.50 -12.99 1.90
C PRO A 14 10.67 -12.90 2.87
N LYS A 15 11.06 -14.05 3.43
CA LYS A 15 12.37 -14.29 4.03
C LYS A 15 12.96 -15.51 3.34
N ARG A 16 14.20 -15.38 2.86
CA ARG A 16 14.88 -16.38 2.02
C ARG A 16 14.63 -17.83 2.50
N GLY A 17 14.10 -18.67 1.61
CA GLY A 17 13.86 -20.09 1.84
C GLY A 17 12.72 -20.65 0.99
N ASN A 18 12.65 -21.99 0.88
CA ASN A 18 11.54 -22.69 0.22
C ASN A 18 10.60 -23.23 1.31
N ASN A 19 9.30 -23.05 1.15
CA ASN A 19 8.31 -23.54 2.11
C ASN A 19 7.00 -23.91 1.40
N THR A 20 6.29 -24.91 1.92
CA THR A 20 4.89 -25.17 1.59
C THR A 20 4.00 -24.36 2.53
N ASN A 21 3.13 -23.51 1.98
CA ASN A 21 2.17 -22.73 2.75
C ASN A 21 0.82 -23.46 2.79
N LYS A 22 0.17 -23.41 3.96
CA LYS A 22 -1.20 -23.92 4.14
C LYS A 22 -2.16 -22.74 4.06
N ILE A 23 -3.16 -22.82 3.18
CA ILE A 23 -4.25 -21.86 3.12
C ILE A 23 -5.46 -22.51 3.78
N THR A 24 -5.97 -21.89 4.85
CA THR A 24 -7.15 -22.35 5.58
C THR A 24 -8.29 -21.34 5.47
N ASN A 25 -9.53 -21.80 5.66
CA ASN A 25 -10.68 -20.91 5.80
C ASN A 25 -10.76 -20.34 7.24
N LYS A 26 -11.79 -19.53 7.51
CA LYS A 26 -12.02 -18.94 8.85
C LYS A 26 -12.30 -19.98 9.94
N SER A 27 -12.62 -21.22 9.56
CA SER A 27 -12.88 -22.36 10.46
C SER A 27 -11.65 -23.26 10.63
N ASP A 28 -10.46 -22.81 10.19
CA ASP A 28 -9.19 -23.57 10.17
C ASP A 28 -9.20 -24.84 9.29
N GLU A 29 -10.19 -24.99 8.42
CA GLU A 29 -10.21 -26.09 7.46
C GLU A 29 -9.24 -25.79 6.32
N LEU A 30 -8.42 -26.79 5.97
CA LEU A 30 -7.47 -26.69 4.88
C LEU A 30 -8.22 -26.55 3.55
N ILE A 31 -8.01 -25.42 2.87
CA ILE A 31 -8.49 -25.20 1.51
C ILE A 31 -7.49 -25.80 0.51
N VAL A 32 -6.20 -25.46 0.65
CA VAL A 32 -5.16 -25.87 -0.31
C VAL A 32 -3.75 -25.79 0.30
N LEU A 33 -2.84 -26.63 -0.21
CA LEU A 33 -1.40 -26.53 0.01
C LEU A 33 -0.74 -25.93 -1.23
N VAL A 34 0.06 -24.88 -1.04
CA VAL A 34 0.77 -24.21 -2.13
C VAL A 34 2.26 -24.22 -1.85
N ASP A 35 3.02 -24.76 -2.80
CA ASP A 35 4.48 -24.67 -2.76
C ASP A 35 4.92 -23.27 -3.18
N VAL A 36 5.69 -22.61 -2.31
CA VAL A 36 6.22 -21.27 -2.55
C VAL A 36 7.74 -21.33 -2.57
N SER A 37 8.30 -20.97 -3.72
CA SER A 37 9.74 -20.72 -3.89
C SER A 37 10.00 -19.23 -3.75
N ILE A 38 10.95 -18.86 -2.90
CA ILE A 38 11.42 -17.47 -2.78
C ILE A 38 12.77 -17.39 -3.46
N ASP A 39 12.78 -16.79 -4.64
CA ASP A 39 14.00 -16.56 -5.40
C ASP A 39 14.89 -15.51 -4.74
N LYS A 40 16.14 -15.42 -5.21
CA LYS A 40 17.03 -14.34 -4.78
C LYS A 40 16.40 -13.01 -5.20
N SER A 41 16.56 -12.01 -4.34
CA SER A 41 16.17 -10.65 -4.68
C SER A 41 16.89 -10.22 -5.95
N ASP A 42 16.14 -9.74 -6.93
CA ASP A 42 16.65 -9.14 -8.18
C ASP A 42 16.89 -7.62 -8.02
N HIS A 43 17.11 -7.21 -6.76
CA HIS A 43 17.37 -5.82 -6.40
C HIS A 43 18.58 -5.30 -7.16
N ASN A 44 18.41 -4.14 -7.79
CA ASN A 44 19.42 -3.54 -8.63
C ASN A 44 19.46 -2.01 -8.45
N LYS A 45 20.36 -1.35 -9.18
CA LYS A 45 20.56 0.10 -9.09
C LYS A 45 19.30 0.93 -9.39
N PHE A 46 18.35 0.41 -10.18
CA PHE A 46 17.11 1.12 -10.44
C PHE A 46 16.17 1.08 -9.23
N ASP A 47 16.23 0.05 -8.38
CA ASP A 47 15.51 0.01 -7.10
C ASP A 47 16.06 1.05 -6.13
N ASP A 48 17.38 1.20 -6.07
CA ASP A 48 18.02 2.26 -5.27
C ASP A 48 17.57 3.65 -5.75
N MET A 49 17.52 3.86 -7.07
CA MET A 49 17.05 5.12 -7.65
C MET A 49 15.57 5.38 -7.34
N ARG A 50 14.71 4.35 -7.41
CA ARG A 50 13.29 4.46 -7.03
C ARG A 50 13.13 4.76 -5.54
N THR A 51 13.93 4.13 -4.69
CA THR A 51 13.93 4.37 -3.24
C THR A 51 14.33 5.81 -2.94
N LYS A 52 15.43 6.28 -3.52
CA LYS A 52 15.87 7.66 -3.37
C LYS A 52 14.83 8.67 -3.89
N TRP A 53 14.20 8.37 -5.02
CA TRP A 53 13.11 9.21 -5.55
C TRP A 53 11.91 9.26 -4.60
N HIS A 54 11.49 8.10 -4.07
CA HIS A 54 10.42 8.01 -3.07
C HIS A 54 10.74 8.83 -1.81
N GLU A 55 11.96 8.71 -1.28
CA GLU A 55 12.41 9.51 -0.14
C GLU A 55 12.39 11.01 -0.43
N MET A 56 12.75 11.43 -1.64
CA MET A 56 12.73 12.83 -2.06
C MET A 56 11.31 13.40 -2.18
N ILE A 57 10.36 12.65 -2.73
CA ILE A 57 8.98 13.13 -2.92
C ILE A 57 8.15 13.08 -1.63
N LEU A 58 8.37 12.07 -0.79
CA LEU A 58 7.63 11.90 0.46
C LEU A 58 8.26 12.71 1.59
N GLY A 59 9.60 12.73 1.68
CA GLY A 59 10.33 13.45 2.72
C GLY A 59 10.19 12.86 4.13
N ALA A 60 9.62 11.66 4.29
CA ALA A 60 9.33 11.07 5.62
C ALA A 60 10.58 10.87 6.50
N ASN A 61 11.75 10.66 5.88
CA ASN A 61 13.03 10.52 6.60
C ASN A 61 13.51 11.83 7.23
N TYR A 62 12.96 12.97 6.82
CA TYR A 62 13.28 14.30 7.35
C TYR A 62 12.21 14.84 8.30
N PHE A 63 11.19 14.03 8.62
CA PHE A 63 10.13 14.44 9.53
C PHE A 63 10.69 14.66 10.94
N ASP A 64 10.46 15.85 11.48
CA ASP A 64 10.75 16.22 12.85
C ASP A 64 9.45 16.28 13.66
N SER A 65 9.35 15.43 14.69
CA SER A 65 8.18 15.37 15.56
C SER A 65 8.06 16.54 16.54
N ASP A 66 9.08 17.40 16.63
CA ASP A 66 9.08 18.62 17.43
C ASP A 66 8.80 19.88 16.58
N ASP A 67 8.79 19.76 15.24
CA ASP A 67 8.46 20.85 14.32
C ASP A 67 6.94 20.90 14.04
N SER A 68 6.29 21.96 14.54
CA SER A 68 4.84 22.15 14.40
C SER A 68 4.37 22.25 12.94
N LEU A 69 5.18 22.81 12.04
CA LEU A 69 4.83 22.92 10.63
C LEU A 69 4.86 21.54 9.95
N MET A 70 5.83 20.70 10.30
CA MET A 70 5.90 19.33 9.78
C MET A 70 4.74 18.49 10.30
N ILE A 71 4.41 18.60 11.59
CA ILE A 71 3.27 17.91 12.20
C ILE A 71 1.96 18.31 11.51
N ASP A 72 1.72 19.61 11.30
CA ASP A 72 0.49 20.08 10.67
C ASP A 72 0.40 19.65 9.20
N LYS A 73 1.53 19.65 8.48
CA LYS A 73 1.59 19.12 7.12
C LYS A 73 1.27 17.62 7.07
N GLN A 74 1.86 16.83 7.97
CA GLN A 74 1.58 15.40 8.08
C GLN A 74 0.09 15.15 8.38
N ARG A 75 -0.50 15.87 9.35
CA ARG A 75 -1.93 15.77 9.65
C ARG A 75 -2.82 16.13 8.46
N SER A 76 -2.43 17.14 7.68
CA SER A 76 -3.15 17.49 6.46
C SER A 76 -3.11 16.37 5.43
N MET A 77 -1.94 15.76 5.22
CA MET A 77 -1.77 14.61 4.32
C MET A 77 -2.60 13.41 4.79
N ASP A 78 -2.59 13.12 6.10
CA ASP A 78 -3.37 12.05 6.70
C ASP A 78 -4.87 12.24 6.46
N ARG A 79 -5.38 13.45 6.69
CA ARG A 79 -6.80 13.78 6.46
C ARG A 79 -7.19 13.61 4.99
N THR A 80 -6.36 14.08 4.07
CA THR A 80 -6.61 13.91 2.63
C THR A 80 -6.62 12.44 2.24
N ALA A 81 -5.65 11.66 2.69
CA ALA A 81 -5.58 10.24 2.39
C ALA A 81 -6.76 9.46 2.98
N ASN A 82 -7.15 9.75 4.22
CA ASN A 82 -8.31 9.14 4.85
C ASN A 82 -9.59 9.43 4.06
N LEU A 83 -9.83 10.70 3.70
CA LEU A 83 -11.00 11.07 2.89
C LEU A 83 -11.01 10.36 1.53
N LEU A 84 -9.87 10.33 0.84
CA LEU A 84 -9.76 9.64 -0.45
C LEU A 84 -10.03 8.14 -0.31
N TRP A 85 -9.54 7.51 0.76
CA TRP A 85 -9.72 6.08 0.99
C TRP A 85 -11.14 5.73 1.43
N GLU A 86 -11.78 6.59 2.23
CA GLU A 86 -13.18 6.45 2.65
C GLU A 86 -14.14 6.58 1.47
N THR A 87 -13.83 7.47 0.52
CA THR A 87 -14.67 7.75 -0.66
C THR A 87 -14.30 6.94 -1.90
N LEU A 88 -13.24 6.13 -1.85
CA LEU A 88 -12.88 5.21 -2.93
C LEU A 88 -14.00 4.18 -3.12
N ASN A 89 -14.55 4.12 -4.33
CA ASN A 89 -15.46 3.05 -4.73
C ASN A 89 -14.70 1.71 -4.75
N LYS A 90 -15.16 0.75 -3.94
CA LYS A 90 -14.54 -0.57 -3.76
C LYS A 90 -15.34 -1.69 -4.42
N ASP A 91 -16.41 -1.37 -5.13
CA ASP A 91 -17.24 -2.37 -5.81
C ASP A 91 -16.47 -3.07 -6.93
N GLU A 92 -16.80 -4.33 -7.20
CA GLU A 92 -16.13 -5.14 -8.23
C GLU A 92 -16.43 -4.63 -9.65
N ASP A 93 -17.63 -4.08 -9.86
CA ASP A 93 -18.19 -3.59 -11.11
C ASP A 93 -18.18 -2.05 -11.24
N LYS A 94 -17.33 -1.38 -10.45
CA LYS A 94 -17.17 0.08 -10.49
C LYS A 94 -16.74 0.60 -11.88
N GLU A 95 -17.46 1.60 -12.38
CA GLU A 95 -17.12 2.30 -13.62
C GLU A 95 -16.15 3.47 -13.37
N ASP A 96 -16.15 4.03 -12.16
CA ASP A 96 -15.27 5.10 -11.71
C ASP A 96 -14.76 4.83 -10.27
N LEU A 97 -13.61 5.40 -9.91
CA LEU A 97 -13.04 5.24 -8.56
C LEU A 97 -13.60 6.23 -7.53
N TRP A 98 -14.09 7.40 -7.97
CA TRP A 98 -14.66 8.45 -7.13
C TRP A 98 -15.80 9.17 -7.87
N ASP A 99 -16.96 9.35 -7.23
CA ASP A 99 -18.20 9.88 -7.84
C ASP A 99 -18.05 11.25 -8.53
N GLU A 100 -17.14 12.11 -8.06
CA GLU A 100 -16.86 13.42 -8.68
C GLU A 100 -16.14 13.32 -10.04
N GLN A 101 -15.87 12.10 -10.52
CA GLN A 101 -15.12 11.82 -11.74
C GLN A 101 -15.94 11.01 -12.76
N SER A 102 -17.27 11.23 -12.80
CA SER A 102 -18.30 10.43 -13.50
C SER A 102 -18.10 10.16 -15.00
N GLU A 103 -16.97 10.58 -15.59
CA GLU A 103 -16.48 10.02 -16.84
C GLU A 103 -14.94 9.98 -16.84
N LEU A 104 -14.37 8.77 -16.78
CA LEU A 104 -12.96 8.52 -17.12
C LEU A 104 -12.60 8.80 -18.60
N THR A 105 -13.56 9.24 -19.42
CA THR A 105 -13.36 9.70 -20.81
C THR A 105 -12.58 11.02 -20.86
N SER A 106 -12.63 11.82 -19.80
CA SER A 106 -11.90 13.07 -19.68
C SER A 106 -10.49 12.84 -19.13
N SER A 107 -9.48 13.25 -19.89
CA SER A 107 -8.06 13.15 -19.48
C SER A 107 -7.76 13.84 -18.14
N ALA A 108 -8.50 14.90 -17.80
CA ALA A 108 -8.38 15.59 -16.53
C ALA A 108 -8.86 14.71 -15.35
N ASN A 109 -9.96 13.98 -15.53
CA ASN A 109 -10.50 13.07 -14.53
C ASN A 109 -9.53 11.91 -14.31
N LEU A 110 -9.05 11.29 -15.39
CA LEU A 110 -8.05 10.21 -15.32
C LEU A 110 -6.79 10.64 -14.57
N THR A 111 -6.26 11.83 -14.89
CA THR A 111 -5.09 12.40 -14.19
C THR A 111 -5.37 12.60 -12.70
N ARG A 112 -6.59 13.05 -12.35
CA ARG A 112 -7.01 13.23 -10.96
C ARG A 112 -7.10 11.88 -10.24
N SER A 113 -7.66 10.83 -10.85
CA SER A 113 -7.73 9.48 -10.28
C SER A 113 -6.33 8.94 -9.96
N PHE A 114 -5.38 9.04 -10.90
CA PHE A 114 -4.01 8.59 -10.68
C PHE A 114 -3.27 9.40 -9.60
N ARG A 115 -3.56 10.70 -9.47
CA ARG A 115 -3.03 11.52 -8.36
C ARG A 115 -3.60 11.10 -7.01
N ASN A 116 -4.88 10.76 -6.95
CA ASN A 116 -5.50 10.23 -5.74
C ASN A 116 -4.87 8.90 -5.33
N LEU A 117 -4.71 7.96 -6.27
CA LEU A 117 -4.02 6.69 -6.04
C LEU A 117 -2.56 6.89 -5.59
N THR A 118 -1.84 7.84 -6.20
CA THR A 118 -0.48 8.21 -5.79
C THR A 118 -0.46 8.72 -4.35
N THR A 119 -1.45 9.53 -3.95
CA THR A 119 -1.58 10.03 -2.58
C THR A 119 -1.79 8.87 -1.59
N LEU A 120 -2.67 7.93 -1.92
CA LEU A 120 -2.91 6.74 -1.11
C LEU A 120 -1.65 5.87 -0.98
N ALA A 121 -0.93 5.63 -2.07
CA ALA A 121 0.32 4.86 -2.08
C ALA A 121 1.43 5.53 -1.24
N LEU A 122 1.58 6.85 -1.35
CA LEU A 122 2.53 7.62 -0.54
C LEU A 122 2.18 7.56 0.95
N SER A 123 0.90 7.69 1.31
CA SER A 123 0.47 7.58 2.71
C SER A 123 0.67 6.16 3.26
N ALA A 124 0.32 5.12 2.50
CA ALA A 124 0.50 3.74 2.95
C ALA A 124 1.98 3.37 3.18
N THR A 125 2.90 4.02 2.47
CA THR A 125 4.36 3.82 2.62
C THR A 125 5.02 4.81 3.59
N ASN A 126 4.27 5.77 4.15
CA ASN A 126 4.79 6.71 5.14
C ASN A 126 4.80 6.08 6.54
N PRO A 127 5.96 5.98 7.22
CA PRO A 127 6.06 5.39 8.56
C PRO A 127 5.29 6.18 9.64
N HIS A 128 4.97 7.46 9.38
CA HIS A 128 4.25 8.34 10.30
C HIS A 128 2.74 8.37 10.05
N TYR A 129 2.27 7.71 8.98
CA TYR A 129 0.85 7.64 8.64
C TYR A 129 0.15 6.49 9.37
N GLY A 130 -0.89 6.84 10.13
CA GLY A 130 -1.88 5.88 10.66
C GLY A 130 -1.32 4.70 11.45
N LYS A 131 -2.13 3.64 11.56
CA LYS A 131 -1.69 2.34 12.09
C LYS A 131 -1.30 1.44 10.91
N THR A 132 -0.33 0.53 11.10
CA THR A 132 0.11 -0.43 10.07
C THR A 132 -1.03 -1.21 9.41
N THR A 133 -2.11 -1.49 10.14
CA THR A 133 -3.31 -2.14 9.60
C THR A 133 -4.03 -1.29 8.54
N SER A 134 -4.08 0.04 8.69
CA SER A 134 -4.67 0.94 7.70
C SER A 134 -3.83 0.99 6.44
N ASN A 135 -2.51 1.09 6.56
CA ASN A 135 -1.58 1.09 5.43
C ASN A 135 -1.75 -0.17 4.58
N ARG A 136 -1.95 -1.32 5.25
CA ARG A 136 -2.19 -2.58 4.57
C ARG A 136 -3.49 -2.59 3.77
N LYS A 137 -4.62 -2.21 4.37
CA LYS A 137 -5.90 -2.20 3.66
C LYS A 137 -5.90 -1.22 2.49
N ILE A 138 -5.20 -0.09 2.63
CA ILE A 138 -5.00 0.83 1.51
C ILE A 138 -4.24 0.14 0.38
N ILE A 139 -3.18 -0.63 0.67
CA ILE A 139 -2.44 -1.40 -0.34
C ILE A 139 -3.34 -2.44 -1.00
N GLU A 140 -4.16 -3.17 -0.24
CA GLU A 140 -5.14 -4.15 -0.76
C GLU A 140 -6.19 -3.49 -1.67
N ASP A 141 -6.63 -2.28 -1.37
CA ASP A 141 -7.69 -1.61 -2.14
C ASP A 141 -7.19 -0.89 -3.41
N ILE A 142 -5.89 -0.57 -3.51
CA ILE A 142 -5.31 0.13 -4.67
C ILE A 142 -4.57 -0.78 -5.66
N PHE A 143 -4.43 -2.08 -5.36
CA PHE A 143 -3.77 -3.09 -6.19
C PHE A 143 -4.69 -4.29 -6.47
#